data_AF-A0A2P4YKI6-F1
#
_entry.id   AF-A0A2P4YKI6-F1
#
_cell.length_a   1.000
_cell.length_b   1.000
_cell.length_c   1.000
_cell.angle_alpha   90.00
_cell.angle_beta   90.00
_cell.angle_gamma   90.00
#
_symmetry.space_group_name_H-M   'P 1'
#
loop_
_entity.id
_entity.type
_entity.pdbx_description
1 polymer ?
#
loop_
_entity_poly.entity_id
_entity_poly.type
_entity_poly.pdbx_seq_one_letter_code
_entity_poly.pdbx_strand_id
1 'polypeptide(L)'
;MKAFTRTHGLAGKAFEVRRNAVCAALFDDGNGPAWNRAKVEYVHPDGSARVRFLDYGNDTTVTANRLRPLDADVLQFPPQAKEAVFAWIKPLAATAEFGTDAAMRIGEVAWGKTLSCRIHGTDDNNRMQVSLYLPDGKSVAETLMEAGLLRTDRKALRHVLPYQQPVVDGLINAQETAKKQRRCLWQYGDIESDDEQGL
;
A
#
# COMPACT_ATOMS: atom_id res chain seq x y z
N MET A 1 -16.95 12.59 -1.65
CA MET A 1 -17.09 13.61 -0.58
C MET A 1 -17.14 15.08 -1.04
N LYS A 2 -16.92 15.43 -2.32
CA LYS A 2 -17.01 16.83 -2.79
C LYS A 2 -18.36 17.51 -2.51
N ALA A 3 -19.47 16.80 -2.73
CA ALA A 3 -20.81 17.31 -2.42
C ALA A 3 -20.99 17.59 -0.92
N PHE A 4 -20.61 16.62 -0.08
CA PHE A 4 -20.59 16.77 1.38
C PHE A 4 -19.77 17.99 1.82
N THR A 5 -18.60 18.23 1.23
CA THR A 5 -17.81 19.44 1.50
C THR A 5 -18.53 20.73 1.13
N ARG A 6 -19.20 20.79 -0.02
CA ARG A 6 -19.97 21.99 -0.40
C ARG A 6 -21.15 22.24 0.54
N THR A 7 -21.86 21.20 0.94
CA THR A 7 -23.05 21.32 1.81
C THR A 7 -22.70 21.82 3.21
N HIS A 8 -21.55 21.39 3.74
CA HIS A 8 -21.21 21.62 5.15
C HIS A 8 -20.06 22.61 5.37
N GLY A 9 -19.44 23.11 4.31
CA GLY A 9 -18.25 23.96 4.39
C GLY A 9 -17.04 23.22 4.98
N LEU A 10 -16.10 23.98 5.54
CA LEU A 10 -14.81 23.46 6.05
C LEU A 10 -14.72 23.43 7.59
N ALA A 11 -15.74 23.94 8.28
CA ALA A 11 -15.76 23.94 9.73
C ALA A 11 -16.01 22.52 10.26
N GLY A 12 -15.20 22.10 11.25
CA GLY A 12 -15.48 20.89 12.01
C GLY A 12 -16.81 20.97 12.76
N LYS A 13 -17.25 19.83 13.28
CA LYS A 13 -18.44 19.70 14.12
C LYS A 13 -18.11 18.80 15.29
N ALA A 14 -18.69 19.08 16.45
CA ALA A 14 -18.53 18.25 17.64
C ALA A 14 -18.68 16.76 17.28
N PHE A 15 -17.64 16.00 17.59
CA PHE A 15 -17.50 14.59 17.27
C PHE A 15 -16.78 13.92 18.44
N GLU A 16 -17.33 12.80 18.91
CA GLU A 16 -16.68 12.00 19.94
C GLU A 16 -15.50 11.24 19.33
N VAL A 17 -14.29 11.72 19.61
CA VAL A 17 -13.05 11.14 19.10
C VAL A 17 -12.73 9.87 19.89
N ARG A 18 -12.96 8.70 19.29
CA ARG A 18 -12.59 7.41 19.87
C ARG A 18 -12.03 6.46 18.83
N ARG A 19 -11.17 5.54 19.25
CA ARG A 19 -10.59 4.51 18.38
C ARG A 19 -11.69 3.74 17.64
N ASN A 20 -11.46 3.46 16.36
CA ASN A 20 -12.38 2.84 15.40
C ASN A 20 -13.61 3.65 15.01
N ALA A 21 -13.82 4.86 15.54
CA ALA A 21 -14.92 5.69 15.08
C ALA A 21 -14.71 6.14 13.63
N VAL A 22 -15.78 6.06 12.84
CA VAL A 22 -15.79 6.53 11.45
C VAL A 22 -16.29 7.97 11.42
N CYS A 23 -15.59 8.83 10.70
CA CYS A 23 -15.81 10.27 10.66
C CYS A 23 -15.47 10.86 9.30
N ALA A 24 -15.81 12.15 9.13
CA ALA A 24 -15.23 12.97 8.09
C ALA A 24 -13.99 13.66 8.67
N ALA A 25 -12.85 13.51 8.01
CA ALA A 25 -11.61 14.20 8.35
C ALA A 25 -11.21 15.16 7.21
N LEU A 26 -10.77 16.36 7.56
CA LEU A 26 -10.43 17.41 6.59
C LEU A 26 -8.99 17.24 6.11
N PHE A 27 -8.82 16.99 4.82
CA PHE A 27 -7.52 16.79 4.18
C PHE A 27 -7.36 17.75 3.00
N ASP A 28 -6.12 18.17 2.74
CA ASP A 28 -5.78 18.95 1.55
C ASP A 28 -4.77 18.15 0.74
N ASP A 29 -5.16 17.77 -0.47
CA ASP A 29 -4.34 16.99 -1.41
C ASP A 29 -3.63 17.89 -2.45
N GLY A 30 -3.63 19.20 -2.23
CA GLY A 30 -3.13 20.21 -3.18
C GLY A 30 -4.22 20.83 -4.05
N ASN A 31 -5.45 20.29 -4.04
CA ASN A 31 -6.61 20.89 -4.71
C ASN A 31 -7.53 21.67 -3.75
N GLY A 32 -7.02 21.96 -2.55
CA GLY A 32 -7.75 22.64 -1.49
C GLY A 32 -8.40 21.68 -0.50
N PRO A 33 -8.77 22.19 0.69
CA PRO A 33 -9.27 21.36 1.78
C PRO A 33 -10.64 20.74 1.44
N ALA A 34 -10.74 19.43 1.60
CA ALA A 34 -11.98 18.68 1.43
C ALA A 34 -12.15 17.63 2.53
N TRP A 35 -13.41 17.39 2.91
CA TRP A 35 -13.74 16.28 3.80
C TRP A 35 -13.55 14.96 3.07
N ASN A 36 -13.03 13.97 3.79
CA ASN A 36 -12.87 12.60 3.32
C ASN A 36 -13.34 11.63 4.41
N ARG A 37 -13.85 10.46 4.01
CA ARG A 37 -14.25 9.44 4.99
C ARG A 37 -13.01 8.85 5.61
N ALA A 38 -12.98 8.77 6.93
CA ALA A 38 -11.84 8.30 7.67
C ALA A 38 -12.25 7.47 8.88
N LYS A 39 -11.34 6.64 9.38
CA LYS A 39 -11.47 5.90 10.64
C LYS A 39 -10.36 6.34 11.58
N VAL A 40 -10.73 6.65 12.83
CA VAL A 40 -9.77 6.94 13.89
C VAL A 40 -9.01 5.66 14.24
N GLU A 41 -7.70 5.65 14.04
CA GLU A 41 -6.84 4.53 14.42
C GLU A 41 -6.26 4.67 15.82
N TYR A 42 -5.97 5.91 16.21
CA TYR A 42 -5.35 6.25 17.48
C TYR A 42 -5.78 7.64 17.94
N VAL A 43 -5.91 7.83 19.26
CA VAL A 43 -6.19 9.12 19.89
C VAL A 43 -4.98 9.47 20.75
N HIS A 44 -4.35 10.60 20.44
CA HIS A 44 -3.20 11.10 21.18
C HIS A 44 -3.62 11.72 22.52
N PRO A 45 -2.71 11.80 23.50
CA PRO A 45 -2.99 12.43 24.78
C PRO A 45 -3.38 13.91 24.69
N ASP A 46 -2.94 14.61 23.64
CA ASP A 46 -3.28 16.01 23.36
C ASP A 46 -4.66 16.20 22.72
N GLY A 47 -5.41 15.11 22.50
CA GLY A 47 -6.73 15.12 21.87
C GLY A 47 -6.71 15.14 20.34
N SER A 48 -5.54 15.17 19.70
CA SER A 48 -5.43 14.91 18.26
C SER A 48 -5.65 13.42 17.96
N ALA A 49 -6.00 13.11 16.70
CA ALA A 49 -6.30 11.74 16.29
C ALA A 49 -5.54 11.38 15.02
N ARG A 50 -4.89 10.21 15.03
CA ARG A 50 -4.42 9.57 13.79
C ARG A 50 -5.62 8.92 13.11
N VAL A 51 -5.88 9.33 11.88
CA VAL A 51 -6.99 8.83 11.05
C VAL A 51 -6.46 8.18 9.77
N ARG A 52 -7.07 7.08 9.35
CA ARG A 52 -6.85 6.47 8.02
C ARG A 52 -8.02 6.81 7.11
N PHE A 53 -7.74 7.34 5.93
CA PHE A 53 -8.75 7.65 4.93
C PHE A 53 -9.26 6.37 4.27
N LEU A 54 -10.55 6.10 4.40
CA LEU A 54 -11.18 4.84 3.98
C LEU A 54 -11.20 4.65 2.46
N ASP A 55 -11.08 5.75 1.71
CA ASP A 55 -11.22 5.75 0.26
C ASP A 55 -9.90 5.90 -0.49
N TYR A 56 -8.82 6.22 0.24
CA TYR A 56 -7.49 6.50 -0.32
C TYR A 56 -6.37 5.69 0.32
N GLY A 57 -6.54 5.26 1.57
CA GLY A 57 -5.59 4.39 2.28
C GLY A 57 -4.48 5.12 3.02
N ASN A 58 -4.20 6.39 2.70
CA ASN A 58 -3.26 7.21 3.46
C ASN A 58 -3.79 7.51 4.86
N ASP A 59 -2.88 7.81 5.79
CA ASP A 59 -3.20 8.27 7.13
C ASP A 59 -2.57 9.63 7.44
N THR A 60 -3.10 10.30 8.46
CA THR A 60 -2.57 11.57 8.96
C THR A 60 -3.06 11.82 10.38
N THR A 61 -2.40 12.73 11.10
CA THR A 61 -2.86 13.21 12.40
C THR A 61 -3.61 14.53 12.25
N VAL A 62 -4.84 14.59 12.76
CA VAL A 62 -5.69 15.79 12.73
C VAL A 62 -6.19 16.16 14.12
N THR A 63 -6.41 17.45 14.31
CA THR A 63 -7.05 18.00 15.51
C THR A 63 -8.58 17.84 15.45
N ALA A 64 -9.26 17.90 16.61
CA ALA A 64 -10.71 17.70 16.70
C ALA A 64 -11.54 18.69 15.83
N ASN A 65 -11.06 19.92 15.62
CA ASN A 65 -11.72 20.91 14.74
C ASN A 65 -11.62 20.57 13.24
N ARG A 66 -10.81 19.58 12.86
CA ARG A 66 -10.69 19.02 11.51
C ARG A 66 -11.38 17.66 11.40
N LEU A 67 -12.27 17.35 12.34
CA LEU A 67 -13.12 16.18 12.37
C LEU A 67 -14.59 16.59 12.43
N ARG A 68 -15.46 15.70 11.95
CA ARG A 68 -16.90 15.80 12.14
C ARG A 68 -17.62 14.46 11.91
N PRO A 69 -18.85 14.30 12.42
CA PRO A 69 -19.68 13.14 12.08
C PRO A 69 -19.95 13.08 10.57
N LEU A 70 -20.08 11.87 10.05
CA LEU A 70 -20.60 11.63 8.70
C LEU A 70 -22.13 11.59 8.72
N ASP A 71 -22.74 12.01 7.61
CA ASP A 71 -24.16 11.81 7.38
C ASP A 71 -24.43 10.33 7.02
N ALA A 72 -25.64 9.84 7.25
CA ALA A 72 -25.97 8.43 7.04
C ALA A 72 -25.84 8.00 5.56
N ASP A 73 -26.09 8.92 4.64
CA ASP A 73 -26.02 8.73 3.19
C ASP A 73 -24.60 8.45 2.69
N VAL A 74 -23.56 8.91 3.38
CA VAL A 74 -22.15 8.65 3.01
C VAL A 74 -21.56 7.45 3.75
N LEU A 75 -22.18 7.02 4.84
CA LEU A 75 -21.80 5.83 5.60
C LEU A 75 -22.18 4.52 4.90
N GLN A 76 -23.20 4.54 4.02
CA GLN A 76 -23.68 3.33 3.34
C GLN A 76 -22.66 2.70 2.38
N PHE A 77 -21.69 3.46 1.88
CA PHE A 77 -20.70 2.94 0.92
C PHE A 77 -19.58 2.18 1.66
N PRO A 78 -19.11 1.03 1.15
CA PRO A 78 -17.95 0.35 1.73
C PRO A 78 -16.67 1.20 1.60
N PRO A 79 -15.65 1.00 2.45
CA PRO A 79 -14.32 1.59 2.23
C PRO A 79 -13.78 1.22 0.84
N GLN A 80 -13.33 2.21 0.08
CA GLN A 80 -12.88 1.99 -1.30
C GLN A 80 -11.41 1.60 -1.40
N ALA A 81 -10.56 2.02 -0.47
CA ALA A 81 -9.17 1.58 -0.42
C ALA A 81 -9.07 0.13 0.10
N LYS A 82 -8.24 -0.68 -0.57
CA LYS A 82 -7.92 -2.05 -0.16
C LYS A 82 -6.42 -2.19 -0.01
N GLU A 83 -5.99 -2.62 1.17
CA GLU A 83 -4.57 -2.88 1.43
C GLU A 83 -4.15 -4.19 0.78
N ALA A 84 -3.03 -4.16 0.07
CA ALA A 84 -2.53 -5.28 -0.71
C ALA A 84 -1.00 -5.36 -0.65
N VAL A 85 -0.46 -6.53 -0.98
CA VAL A 85 0.97 -6.83 -1.09
C VAL A 85 1.25 -7.55 -2.40
N PHE A 86 2.46 -7.42 -2.93
CA PHE A 86 2.85 -8.23 -4.09
C PHE A 86 2.93 -9.71 -3.69
N ALA A 87 2.27 -10.56 -4.47
CA ALA A 87 2.37 -12.00 -4.29
C ALA A 87 3.80 -12.49 -4.55
N TRP A 88 4.26 -13.46 -3.75
CA TRP A 88 5.58 -14.11 -3.84
C TRP A 88 6.81 -13.21 -3.69
N ILE A 89 6.63 -11.96 -3.25
CA ILE A 89 7.74 -11.05 -2.95
C ILE A 89 8.05 -11.09 -1.47
N LYS A 90 9.35 -11.15 -1.13
CA LYS A 90 9.82 -11.09 0.26
C LYS A 90 9.46 -9.73 0.86
N PRO A 91 8.74 -9.67 1.99
CA PRO A 91 8.46 -8.41 2.66
C PRO A 91 9.74 -7.68 3.02
N LEU A 92 9.79 -6.38 2.74
CA LEU A 92 10.90 -5.52 3.14
C LEU A 92 10.76 -5.17 4.62
N ALA A 93 11.86 -5.33 5.38
CA ALA A 93 11.93 -4.81 6.73
C ALA A 93 11.91 -3.27 6.72
N ALA A 94 11.46 -2.66 7.82
CA ALA A 94 11.45 -1.20 7.96
C ALA A 94 12.86 -0.57 7.83
N THR A 95 13.90 -1.35 8.11
CA THR A 95 15.32 -0.95 8.03
C THR A 95 16.02 -1.48 6.78
N ALA A 96 15.27 -1.95 5.77
CA ALA A 96 15.87 -2.47 4.55
C ALA A 96 16.64 -1.36 3.81
N GLU A 97 17.90 -1.65 3.44
CA GLU A 97 18.82 -0.70 2.78
C GLU A 97 18.19 0.00 1.57
N PHE A 98 17.50 -0.76 0.71
CA PHE A 98 16.84 -0.25 -0.49
C PHE A 98 15.33 -0.05 -0.33
N GLY A 99 14.83 0.05 0.91
CA GLY A 99 13.40 0.22 1.19
C GLY A 99 12.83 1.52 0.61
N THR A 100 13.58 2.62 0.76
CA THR A 100 13.21 3.94 0.21
C THR A 100 13.19 3.90 -1.33
N ASP A 101 14.22 3.34 -1.95
CA ASP A 101 14.32 3.21 -3.41
C ASP A 101 13.18 2.36 -3.98
N ALA A 102 12.82 1.25 -3.31
CA ALA A 102 11.68 0.43 -3.68
C ALA A 102 10.36 1.22 -3.61
N ALA A 103 10.17 2.02 -2.54
CA ALA A 103 9.00 2.86 -2.36
C ALA A 103 8.91 3.99 -3.42
N MET A 104 10.03 4.63 -3.75
CA MET A 104 10.09 5.62 -4.82
C MET A 104 9.77 4.98 -6.17
N ARG A 105 10.37 3.82 -6.46
CA ARG A 105 10.19 3.13 -7.74
C ARG A 105 8.76 2.66 -7.95
N ILE A 106 8.10 2.10 -6.94
CA ILE A 106 6.67 1.76 -7.06
C ILE A 106 5.83 3.02 -7.26
N GLY A 107 6.16 4.13 -6.60
CA GLY A 107 5.54 5.43 -6.82
C GLY A 107 5.61 5.87 -8.29
N GLU A 108 6.80 5.91 -8.87
CA GLU A 108 7.01 6.27 -10.29
C GLU A 108 6.22 5.39 -11.27
N VAL A 109 6.20 4.07 -10.99
CA VAL A 109 5.66 3.10 -11.92
C VAL A 109 4.15 2.95 -11.78
N ALA A 110 3.59 3.06 -10.57
CA ALA A 110 2.19 2.72 -10.28
C ALA A 110 1.31 3.91 -9.85
N TRP A 111 1.87 4.94 -9.20
CA TRP A 111 1.06 5.99 -8.59
C TRP A 111 0.27 6.79 -9.63
N GLY A 112 -1.01 7.07 -9.34
CA GLY A 112 -1.90 7.84 -10.22
C GLY A 112 -2.30 7.13 -11.52
N LYS A 113 -1.91 5.86 -11.71
CA LYS A 113 -2.21 5.10 -12.94
C LYS A 113 -3.33 4.09 -12.71
N THR A 114 -4.11 3.85 -13.77
CA THR A 114 -5.03 2.71 -13.82
C THR A 114 -4.25 1.47 -14.21
N LEU A 115 -4.26 0.47 -13.33
CA LEU A 115 -3.52 -0.79 -13.50
C LEU A 115 -4.50 -1.95 -13.53
N SER A 116 -4.11 -3.03 -14.22
CA SER A 116 -4.80 -4.31 -14.08
C SER A 116 -4.28 -5.02 -12.83
N CYS A 117 -5.18 -5.51 -12.00
CA CYS A 117 -4.86 -6.23 -10.77
C CYS A 117 -5.33 -7.68 -10.87
N ARG A 118 -4.42 -8.63 -10.62
CA ARG A 118 -4.75 -10.05 -10.45
C ARG A 118 -4.56 -10.43 -8.99
N ILE A 119 -5.57 -11.05 -8.39
CA ILE A 119 -5.57 -11.47 -6.98
C ILE A 119 -5.22 -12.95 -6.92
N HIS A 120 -4.31 -13.31 -6.02
CA HIS A 120 -3.80 -14.68 -5.85
C HIS A 120 -4.22 -15.32 -4.52
N GLY A 121 -4.67 -14.51 -3.56
CA GLY A 121 -5.08 -14.96 -2.24
C GLY A 121 -4.95 -13.84 -1.21
N THR A 122 -4.79 -14.23 0.05
CA THR A 122 -4.55 -13.33 1.18
C THR A 122 -3.34 -13.80 1.97
N ASP A 123 -2.59 -12.86 2.55
CA ASP A 123 -1.53 -13.17 3.52
C ASP A 123 -2.12 -13.42 4.93
N ASP A 124 -1.24 -13.77 5.87
CA ASP A 124 -1.62 -14.04 7.28
C ASP A 124 -2.24 -12.82 7.99
N ASN A 125 -2.07 -11.62 7.44
CA ASN A 125 -2.64 -10.36 7.95
C ASN A 125 -3.94 -9.99 7.22
N ASN A 126 -4.53 -10.90 6.44
CA ASN A 126 -5.70 -10.67 5.60
C ASN A 126 -5.52 -9.58 4.52
N ARG A 127 -4.29 -9.29 4.11
CA ARG A 127 -4.01 -8.37 2.99
C ARG A 127 -4.06 -9.14 1.69
N MET A 128 -4.57 -8.49 0.64
CA MET A 128 -4.69 -9.11 -0.67
C MET A 128 -3.30 -9.34 -1.28
N GLN A 129 -3.00 -10.56 -1.71
CA GLN A 129 -1.79 -10.85 -2.49
C GLN A 129 -2.09 -10.66 -3.96
N VAL A 130 -1.35 -9.75 -4.62
CA VAL A 130 -1.68 -9.29 -5.97
C VAL A 130 -0.50 -9.26 -6.92
N SER A 131 -0.78 -9.33 -8.22
CA SER A 131 0.11 -8.87 -9.30
C SER A 131 -0.53 -7.66 -9.97
N LEU A 132 0.26 -6.62 -10.21
CA LEU A 132 -0.16 -5.39 -10.89
C LEU A 132 0.51 -5.28 -12.25
N TYR A 133 -0.28 -4.89 -13.25
CA TYR A 133 0.17 -4.73 -14.63
C TYR A 133 -0.19 -3.34 -15.15
N LEU A 134 0.78 -2.73 -15.82
CA LEU A 134 0.61 -1.49 -16.58
C LEU A 134 -0.31 -1.73 -17.80
N PRO A 135 -0.84 -0.67 -18.43
CA PRO A 135 -1.70 -0.80 -19.61
C PRO A 135 -1.05 -1.53 -20.80
N ASP A 136 0.28 -1.51 -20.91
CA ASP A 136 1.06 -2.25 -21.91
C ASP A 136 1.29 -3.73 -21.55
N GLY A 137 0.75 -4.18 -20.42
CA GLY A 137 0.91 -5.54 -19.90
C GLY A 137 2.15 -5.74 -19.03
N LYS A 138 3.02 -4.74 -18.87
CA LYS A 138 4.25 -4.88 -18.07
C LYS A 138 3.94 -5.03 -16.59
N SER A 139 4.57 -6.02 -15.95
CA SER A 139 4.45 -6.27 -14.51
C SER A 139 5.18 -5.20 -13.69
N VAL A 140 4.49 -4.62 -12.70
CA VAL A 140 5.06 -3.64 -11.77
C VAL A 140 6.10 -4.31 -10.88
N ALA A 141 5.80 -5.49 -10.35
CA ALA A 141 6.72 -6.24 -9.48
C ALA A 141 8.00 -6.61 -10.24
N GLU A 142 7.89 -7.14 -11.47
CA GLU A 142 9.07 -7.46 -12.31
C GLU A 142 9.93 -6.22 -12.57
N THR A 143 9.31 -5.05 -12.80
CA THR A 143 10.06 -3.79 -12.99
C THR A 143 10.91 -3.42 -11.78
N LEU A 144 10.42 -3.67 -10.56
CA LEU A 144 11.19 -3.46 -9.33
C LEU A 144 12.22 -4.58 -9.11
N MET A 145 11.90 -5.81 -9.50
CA MET A 145 12.80 -6.96 -9.44
C MET A 145 14.02 -6.78 -10.34
N GLU A 146 13.82 -6.37 -11.60
CA GLU A 146 14.88 -6.06 -12.56
C GLU A 146 15.80 -4.94 -12.07
N ALA A 147 15.27 -4.00 -11.28
CA ALA A 147 16.06 -2.94 -10.65
C ALA A 147 16.87 -3.44 -9.43
N GLY A 148 16.67 -4.68 -8.99
CA GLY A 148 17.33 -5.25 -7.80
C GLY A 148 16.77 -4.71 -6.48
N LEU A 149 15.57 -4.11 -6.49
CA LEU A 149 14.98 -3.46 -5.31
C LEU A 149 14.11 -4.40 -4.47
N LEU A 150 13.70 -5.52 -5.07
CA LEU A 150 12.90 -6.56 -4.42
C LEU A 150 13.62 -7.91 -4.61
N ARG A 151 13.18 -8.92 -3.84
CA ARG A 151 13.49 -10.34 -4.09
C ARG A 151 12.26 -11.22 -3.85
N THR A 152 12.25 -12.41 -4.43
CA THR A 152 11.18 -13.40 -4.23
C THR A 152 11.22 -13.98 -2.81
N ASP A 153 10.06 -14.41 -2.31
CA ASP A 153 9.96 -15.17 -1.06
C ASP A 153 10.00 -16.67 -1.36
N ARG A 154 11.15 -17.31 -1.08
CA ARG A 154 11.36 -18.75 -1.27
C ARG A 154 10.31 -19.62 -0.59
N LYS A 155 9.74 -19.20 0.55
CA LYS A 155 8.67 -19.96 1.23
C LYS A 155 7.37 -19.86 0.45
N ALA A 156 7.01 -18.68 -0.01
CA ALA A 156 5.80 -18.47 -0.81
C ALA A 156 5.85 -19.23 -2.15
N LEU A 157 7.03 -19.37 -2.75
CA LEU A 157 7.22 -20.10 -4.00
C LEU A 157 6.90 -21.60 -3.91
N ARG A 158 6.95 -22.21 -2.71
CA ARG A 158 6.64 -23.64 -2.51
C ARG A 158 5.17 -23.98 -2.72
N HIS A 159 4.29 -22.98 -2.70
CA HIS A 159 2.84 -23.14 -2.76
C HIS A 159 2.24 -22.59 -4.07
N VAL A 160 3.08 -22.40 -5.09
CA VAL A 160 2.66 -21.88 -6.40
C VAL A 160 1.81 -22.92 -7.12
N LEU A 161 0.65 -22.48 -7.61
CA LEU A 161 -0.24 -23.31 -8.41
C LEU A 161 0.17 -23.29 -9.89
N PRO A 162 -0.12 -24.35 -10.68
CA PRO A 162 0.33 -24.43 -12.08
C PRO A 162 -0.06 -23.22 -12.95
N TYR A 163 -1.24 -22.64 -12.75
CA TYR A 163 -1.68 -21.46 -13.51
C TYR A 163 -0.97 -20.16 -13.10
N GLN A 164 -0.28 -20.14 -11.96
CA GLN A 164 0.50 -19.02 -11.46
C GLN A 164 1.96 -19.08 -11.94
N GLN A 165 2.42 -20.26 -12.39
CA GLN A 165 3.80 -20.50 -12.80
C GLN A 165 4.31 -19.47 -13.83
N PRO A 166 3.56 -19.09 -14.88
CA PRO A 166 4.06 -18.10 -15.84
C PRO A 166 4.36 -16.72 -15.22
N VAL A 167 3.62 -16.32 -14.20
CA VAL A 167 3.85 -15.05 -13.48
C VAL A 167 5.09 -15.18 -12.58
N VAL A 168 5.21 -16.31 -11.88
CA VAL A 168 6.32 -16.59 -11.00
C VAL A 168 7.64 -16.71 -11.77
N ASP A 169 7.63 -17.37 -12.93
CA ASP A 169 8.80 -17.47 -13.81
C ASP A 169 9.26 -16.07 -14.26
N GLY A 170 8.33 -15.16 -14.56
CA GLY A 170 8.64 -13.76 -14.86
C GLY A 170 9.38 -13.07 -13.71
N LEU A 171 8.91 -13.23 -12.46
CA LEU A 171 9.56 -12.68 -11.27
C LEU A 171 10.96 -13.25 -11.06
N ILE A 172 11.13 -14.58 -11.21
CA ILE A 172 12.42 -15.25 -11.06
C ILE A 172 13.39 -14.76 -12.14
N ASN A 173 12.97 -14.69 -13.40
CA ASN A 173 13.81 -14.21 -14.50
C ASN A 173 14.24 -12.74 -14.30
N ALA A 174 13.35 -11.90 -13.79
CA ALA A 174 13.64 -10.50 -13.46
C ALA A 174 14.67 -10.39 -12.32
N GLN A 175 14.53 -11.21 -11.28
CA GLN A 175 15.51 -11.32 -10.19
C GLN A 175 16.89 -11.79 -10.70
N GLU A 176 16.93 -12.82 -11.54
CA GLU A 176 18.17 -13.34 -12.11
C GLU A 176 18.88 -12.31 -13.01
N THR A 177 18.11 -11.49 -13.71
CA THR A 177 18.64 -10.33 -14.46
C THR A 177 19.32 -9.34 -13.53
N ALA A 178 18.69 -8.99 -12.41
CA ALA A 178 19.24 -8.06 -11.44
C ALA A 178 20.51 -8.62 -10.75
N LYS A 179 20.53 -9.92 -10.44
CA LYS A 179 21.71 -10.64 -9.92
C LYS A 179 22.89 -10.57 -10.88
N LYS A 180 22.68 -10.94 -12.15
CA LYS A 180 23.73 -10.91 -13.19
C LYS A 180 24.32 -9.52 -13.38
N GLN A 181 23.48 -8.49 -13.21
CA GLN A 181 23.87 -7.09 -13.38
C GLN A 181 24.32 -6.43 -12.08
N ARG A 182 24.39 -7.16 -10.96
CA ARG A 182 24.86 -6.66 -9.64
C ARG A 182 24.11 -5.40 -9.18
N ARG A 183 22.79 -5.34 -9.41
CA ARG A 183 21.96 -4.18 -9.07
C ARG A 183 21.51 -4.22 -7.61
N CYS A 184 21.58 -3.09 -6.91
CA CYS A 184 21.01 -2.86 -5.58
C CYS A 184 21.26 -4.04 -4.60
N LEU A 185 20.24 -4.82 -4.22
CA LEU A 185 20.36 -5.96 -3.30
C LEU A 185 21.47 -6.95 -3.69
N TRP A 186 21.89 -6.97 -4.95
CA TRP A 186 22.87 -7.90 -5.52
C TRP A 186 24.26 -7.28 -5.74
N GLN A 187 24.48 -6.04 -5.29
CA GLN A 187 25.73 -5.31 -5.56
C GLN A 187 26.97 -5.96 -4.91
N TYR A 188 26.80 -6.64 -3.77
CA TYR A 188 27.90 -7.26 -3.03
C TYR A 188 27.98 -8.79 -3.17
N GLY A 189 27.04 -9.45 -3.85
CA GLY A 189 26.95 -10.91 -3.83
C GLY A 189 25.52 -11.41 -3.95
N ASP A 190 25.34 -12.71 -3.75
CA ASP A 190 24.02 -13.29 -3.61
C ASP A 190 23.57 -13.16 -2.14
N ILE A 191 22.62 -12.26 -1.87
CA ILE A 191 22.08 -12.06 -0.52
C ILE A 191 21.27 -13.26 -0.01
N GLU A 192 20.87 -14.18 -0.90
CA GLU A 192 20.05 -15.32 -0.49
C GLU A 192 20.84 -16.40 0.25
N SER A 193 22.18 -16.40 0.19
CA SER A 193 23.02 -17.33 0.96
C SER A 193 23.03 -17.02 2.46
N ASP A 194 22.77 -15.77 2.83
CA ASP A 194 22.85 -15.31 4.22
C ASP A 194 21.60 -15.66 5.02
N ASP A 195 20.45 -15.82 4.34
CA ASP A 195 19.19 -16.26 4.94
C ASP A 195 19.19 -17.76 5.35
N GLU A 196 20.06 -18.58 4.74
CA GLU A 196 20.16 -20.02 5.04
C GLU A 196 20.92 -20.30 6.34
N GLN A 197 21.67 -19.34 6.88
CA GLN A 197 22.40 -19.49 8.14
C GLN A 197 21.58 -19.10 9.39
N GLY A 198 20.36 -18.58 9.19
CA GLY A 198 19.49 -18.08 10.26
C GLY A 198 18.25 -18.94 10.55
N LEU A 199 18.21 -20.20 10.08
CA LEU A 199 17.17 -21.19 10.38
C LEU A 199 17.68 -22.28 11.30
#